data_AF-A0A674JUC4-F1
#
_entry.id   AF-A0A674JUC4-F1
#
_cell.length_a   1.000
_cell.length_b   1.000
_cell.length_c   1.000
_cell.angle_alpha   90.00
_cell.angle_beta   90.00
_cell.angle_gamma   90.00
#
_symmetry.space_group_name_H-M   'P 1'
#
loop_
_entity.id
_entity.type
_entity.pdbx_description
1 polymer ?
#
loop_
_entity_poly.entity_id
_entity_poly.type
_entity_poly.pdbx_seq_one_letter_code
_entity_poly.pdbx_strand_id
1 'polypeptide(L)'
;VTAITQEDGTYHFIMITSVDDVQILYYRSDTREVRPTQEWPEQALGAEYLLAKTQQFWGHEETHFPALSARSQLSPSPTGIHTAQLHVGCALSGQAPVDPRFQYAYDGRDFISFDAQTRTWVAAVQPAVPVKQSWETAPDDADRDQLGFPNGGAWLPMRSPG
;
A
#
# COMPACT_ATOMS: atom_id res chain seq x y z
N VAL A 1 0.21 -5.35 0.77
CA VAL A 1 0.02 -4.85 2.15
C VAL A 1 -1.30 -5.38 2.69
N THR A 2 -1.35 -5.84 3.93
CA THR A 2 -2.58 -6.37 4.55
C THR A 2 -2.65 -6.01 6.02
N ALA A 3 -3.80 -5.49 6.44
CA ALA A 3 -4.18 -5.34 7.83
C ALA A 3 -5.34 -6.28 8.14
N ILE A 4 -5.28 -6.91 9.31
CA ILE A 4 -6.32 -7.80 9.83
C ILE A 4 -6.78 -7.21 11.15
N THR A 5 -8.03 -6.75 11.23
CA THR A 5 -8.63 -6.27 12.48
C THR A 5 -9.37 -7.42 13.13
N GLN A 6 -9.04 -7.70 14.39
CA GLN A 6 -9.66 -8.74 15.22
C GLN A 6 -10.93 -8.21 15.89
N GLU A 7 -11.74 -9.12 16.44
CA GLU A 7 -13.00 -8.77 17.13
C GLU A 7 -12.81 -7.87 18.36
N ASP A 8 -11.66 -7.97 19.03
CA ASP A 8 -11.31 -7.14 20.18
C ASP A 8 -10.77 -5.74 19.80
N GLY A 9 -10.77 -5.42 18.50
CA GLY A 9 -10.29 -4.16 17.95
C GLY A 9 -8.76 -4.09 17.79
N THR A 10 -8.02 -5.12 18.17
CA THR A 10 -6.59 -5.22 17.85
C THR A 10 -6.41 -5.46 16.35
N TYR A 11 -5.22 -5.15 15.83
CA TYR A 11 -4.91 -5.41 14.43
C TYR A 11 -3.52 -6.02 14.24
N HIS A 12 -3.40 -6.85 13.21
CA HIS A 12 -2.11 -7.32 12.69
C HIS A 12 -1.86 -6.70 11.34
N PHE A 13 -0.63 -6.24 11.13
CA PHE A 13 -0.25 -5.56 9.91
C PHE A 13 0.94 -6.26 9.27
N ILE A 14 0.84 -6.50 7.97
CA ILE A 14 1.90 -7.09 7.17
C ILE A 14 2.12 -6.31 5.88
N MET A 15 3.38 -6.14 5.49
CA MET A 15 3.75 -5.64 4.17
C MET A 15 4.72 -6.62 3.52
N ILE A 16 4.47 -6.88 2.25
CA ILE A 16 5.27 -7.75 1.40
C ILE A 16 5.72 -6.91 0.22
N THR A 17 7.01 -6.96 -0.08
CA THR A 17 7.59 -6.39 -1.31
C THR A 17 8.11 -7.54 -2.16
N SER A 18 7.70 -7.54 -3.42
CA SER A 18 8.10 -8.55 -4.40
C SER A 18 8.69 -7.90 -5.64
N VAL A 19 9.64 -8.58 -6.28
CA VAL A 19 10.17 -8.24 -7.61
C VAL A 19 10.05 -9.50 -8.46
N ASP A 20 9.43 -9.40 -9.63
CA ASP A 20 9.16 -10.55 -10.52
C ASP A 20 8.53 -11.74 -9.79
N ASP A 21 7.49 -11.46 -9.00
CA ASP A 21 6.77 -12.42 -8.14
C ASP A 21 7.60 -13.09 -7.04
N VAL A 22 8.88 -12.73 -6.90
CA VAL A 22 9.74 -13.17 -5.80
C VAL A 22 9.61 -12.20 -4.64
N GLN A 23 9.13 -12.68 -3.50
CA GLN A 23 9.14 -11.92 -2.26
C GLN A 23 10.59 -11.66 -1.81
N ILE A 24 10.93 -10.39 -1.61
CA ILE A 24 12.29 -9.95 -1.24
C ILE A 24 12.35 -9.32 0.14
N LEU A 25 11.26 -8.67 0.59
CA LEU A 25 11.16 -8.03 1.89
C LEU A 25 9.81 -8.32 2.51
N TYR A 26 9.80 -8.38 3.83
CA TYR A 26 8.59 -8.59 4.62
C TYR A 26 8.63 -7.79 5.91
N TYR A 27 7.51 -7.17 6.26
CA TYR A 27 7.28 -6.45 7.50
C TYR A 27 6.12 -7.07 8.27
N ARG A 28 6.23 -7.07 9.59
CA ARG A 28 5.14 -7.41 10.50
C ARG A 28 5.04 -6.45 11.67
N SER A 29 3.83 -6.21 12.14
CA SER A 29 3.60 -5.39 13.35
C SER A 29 4.00 -6.05 14.66
N ASP A 30 4.23 -7.37 14.71
CA ASP A 30 4.68 -8.05 15.93
C ASP A 30 6.17 -7.79 16.22
N THR A 31 7.00 -7.74 15.18
CA THR A 31 8.43 -7.40 15.30
C THR A 31 8.74 -5.95 14.96
N ARG A 32 7.84 -5.26 14.25
CA ARG A 32 8.00 -3.90 13.71
C ARG A 32 9.31 -3.72 12.95
N GLU A 33 9.64 -4.69 12.11
CA GLU A 33 10.92 -4.76 11.40
C GLU A 33 10.71 -5.23 9.96
N VAL A 34 11.42 -4.62 9.01
CA VAL A 34 11.57 -5.16 7.64
C VAL A 34 12.68 -6.19 7.63
N ARG A 35 12.37 -7.40 7.19
CA ARG A 35 13.35 -8.47 7.02
C ARG A 35 13.44 -8.92 5.57
N PRO A 36 14.66 -9.16 5.05
CA PRO A 36 14.86 -9.88 3.81
C PRO A 36 14.29 -11.29 3.89
N THR A 37 13.73 -11.77 2.78
CA THR A 37 13.27 -13.16 2.63
C THR A 37 14.18 -14.00 1.72
N GLN A 38 15.21 -13.37 1.18
CA GLN A 38 16.26 -13.96 0.34
C GLN A 38 17.61 -13.47 0.87
N GLU A 39 18.72 -14.07 0.41
CA GLU A 39 20.08 -13.67 0.86
C GLU A 39 20.57 -12.36 0.22
N TRP A 40 20.21 -12.14 -1.04
CA TRP A 40 20.74 -11.02 -1.83
C TRP A 40 20.17 -9.63 -1.49
N PRO A 41 18.92 -9.43 -1.03
CA PRO A 41 18.37 -8.09 -0.80
C PRO A 41 19.12 -7.32 0.27
N GLU A 42 19.64 -7.99 1.31
CA GLU A 42 20.44 -7.34 2.34
C GLU A 42 21.74 -6.77 1.75
N GLN A 43 22.42 -7.56 0.92
CA GLN A 43 23.66 -7.15 0.24
C GLN A 43 23.42 -6.05 -0.80
N ALA A 44 22.31 -6.13 -1.53
CA ALA A 44 21.99 -5.19 -2.60
C ALA A 44 21.43 -3.85 -2.11
N LEU A 45 20.63 -3.87 -1.03
CA LEU A 45 19.95 -2.68 -0.50
C LEU A 45 20.72 -2.00 0.63
N GLY A 46 21.46 -2.78 1.43
CA GLY A 46 22.20 -2.30 2.60
C GLY A 46 21.32 -2.06 3.84
N ALA A 47 21.96 -2.13 5.00
CA ALA A 47 21.29 -2.00 6.30
C ALA A 47 20.58 -0.65 6.51
N GLU A 48 21.17 0.45 6.02
CA GLU A 48 20.56 1.78 6.12
C GLU A 48 19.23 1.88 5.38
N TYR A 49 19.14 1.27 4.19
CA TYR A 49 17.90 1.23 3.42
C TYR A 49 16.82 0.42 4.14
N LEU A 50 17.18 -0.75 4.68
CA LEU A 50 16.25 -1.60 5.43
C LEU A 50 15.72 -0.90 6.69
N LEU A 51 16.57 -0.15 7.38
CA LEU A 51 16.19 0.66 8.54
C LEU A 51 15.22 1.78 8.13
N ALA A 52 15.53 2.51 7.05
CA ALA A 52 14.65 3.56 6.53
C ALA A 52 13.28 2.99 6.13
N LYS A 53 13.24 1.82 5.49
CA LYS A 53 11.99 1.12 5.15
C LYS A 53 11.22 0.66 6.37
N THR A 54 11.91 0.19 7.41
CA THR A 54 11.28 -0.16 8.69
C THR A 54 10.56 1.03 9.30
N GLN A 55 11.22 2.20 9.35
CA GLN A 55 10.61 3.42 9.88
C GLN A 55 9.42 3.89 9.02
N GLN A 56 9.55 3.84 7.70
CA GLN A 56 8.46 4.18 6.78
C GLN A 56 7.23 3.28 7.01
N PHE A 57 7.43 1.96 7.09
CA PHE A 57 6.31 1.01 7.24
C PHE A 57 5.66 1.09 8.61
N TRP A 58 6.44 1.36 9.65
CA TRP A 58 5.87 1.67 10.96
C TRP A 58 5.03 2.95 10.93
N GLY A 59 5.48 4.00 10.23
CA GLY A 59 4.67 5.20 10.00
C GLY A 59 3.34 4.91 9.30
N HIS A 60 3.34 4.03 8.29
CA HIS A 60 2.11 3.61 7.62
C HIS A 60 1.20 2.80 8.55
N GLU A 61 1.75 1.88 9.36
CA GLU A 61 1.01 1.13 10.39
C GLU A 61 0.20 2.07 11.28
N GLU A 62 0.84 3.10 11.85
CA GLU A 62 0.24 4.00 12.84
C GLU A 62 -0.76 5.00 12.22
N THR A 63 -0.53 5.45 10.98
CA THR A 63 -1.30 6.56 10.38
C THR A 63 -2.39 6.12 9.42
N HIS A 64 -2.15 5.10 8.60
CA HIS A 64 -3.05 4.73 7.50
C HIS A 64 -4.06 3.67 7.92
N PHE A 65 -3.63 2.68 8.69
CA PHE A 65 -4.47 1.54 8.97
C PHE A 65 -5.60 1.81 9.97
N PRO A 66 -5.48 2.70 10.97
CA PRO A 66 -6.63 3.10 11.77
C PRO A 66 -7.74 3.73 10.93
N ALA A 67 -7.39 4.58 9.95
CA ALA A 67 -8.35 5.18 9.03
C ALA A 67 -9.01 4.16 8.10
N LEU A 68 -8.25 3.14 7.65
CA LEU A 68 -8.77 2.04 6.83
C LEU A 68 -9.62 1.06 7.67
N SER A 69 -9.23 0.77 8.90
CA SER A 69 -9.98 -0.06 9.85
C SER A 69 -11.30 0.61 10.24
N ALA A 70 -11.32 1.93 10.42
CA ALA A 70 -12.56 2.69 10.62
C ALA A 70 -13.55 2.52 9.44
N ARG A 71 -13.03 2.32 8.21
CA ARG A 71 -13.85 2.06 7.02
C ARG A 71 -14.31 0.60 6.90
N SER A 72 -13.87 -0.33 7.75
CA SER A 72 -14.45 -1.69 7.84
C SER A 72 -15.95 -1.65 8.20
N GLN A 73 -16.43 -0.56 8.81
CA GLN A 73 -17.86 -0.28 9.03
C GLN A 73 -18.65 -0.16 7.72
N LEU A 74 -17.98 0.03 6.58
CA LEU A 74 -18.60 0.00 5.26
C LEU A 74 -18.85 -1.45 4.77
N SER A 75 -18.35 -2.45 5.49
CA SER A 75 -18.65 -3.86 5.27
C SER A 75 -20.08 -4.16 5.73
N PRO A 76 -20.86 -4.93 4.96
CA PRO A 76 -22.25 -5.28 5.33
C PRO A 76 -22.37 -6.12 6.62
N SER A 77 -21.26 -6.64 7.15
CA SER A 77 -21.18 -7.27 8.49
C SER A 77 -20.21 -6.47 9.34
N PRO A 78 -20.65 -5.56 10.24
CA PRO A 78 -19.75 -4.70 11.02
C PRO A 78 -19.09 -5.43 12.21
N THR A 79 -19.43 -6.70 12.43
CA THR A 79 -18.89 -7.54 13.50
C THR A 79 -18.08 -8.68 12.90
N GLY A 80 -16.91 -8.96 13.49
CA GLY A 80 -16.06 -10.08 13.12
C GLY A 80 -14.63 -9.63 12.80
N ILE A 81 -13.87 -10.56 12.24
CA ILE A 81 -12.52 -10.29 11.74
C ILE A 81 -12.65 -9.64 10.37
N HIS A 82 -11.98 -8.49 10.20
CA HIS A 82 -11.96 -7.75 8.94
C HIS A 82 -10.57 -7.70 8.34
N THR A 83 -10.51 -7.64 7.02
CA THR A 83 -9.24 -7.48 6.29
C THR A 83 -9.28 -6.25 5.41
N ALA A 84 -8.21 -5.46 5.46
CA ALA A 84 -7.97 -4.36 4.53
C ALA A 84 -6.69 -4.67 3.77
N GLN A 85 -6.76 -4.63 2.44
CA GLN A 85 -5.65 -4.97 1.56
C GLN A 85 -5.35 -3.78 0.65
N LEU A 86 -4.07 -3.48 0.55
CA LEU A 86 -3.54 -2.51 -0.40
C LEU A 86 -2.50 -3.21 -1.27
N HIS A 87 -2.73 -3.17 -2.57
CA HIS A 87 -1.81 -3.65 -3.57
C HIS A 87 -1.31 -2.46 -4.38
N VAL A 88 -0.01 -2.22 -4.35
CA VAL A 88 0.62 -1.18 -5.15
C VAL A 88 1.85 -1.74 -5.83
N GLY A 89 2.04 -1.36 -7.09
CA GLY A 89 3.18 -1.81 -7.87
C GLY A 89 3.27 -1.09 -9.20
N CYS A 90 4.26 -1.49 -9.98
CA CYS A 90 4.44 -1.09 -11.36
C CYS A 90 5.21 -2.20 -12.08
N ALA A 91 5.15 -2.21 -13.41
CA ALA A 91 6.10 -2.94 -14.23
C ALA A 91 7.28 -2.03 -14.61
N LEU A 92 8.37 -2.62 -15.07
CA LEU A 92 9.51 -1.89 -15.62
C LEU A 92 9.61 -2.15 -17.13
N SER A 93 9.72 -1.07 -17.90
CA SER A 93 10.14 -1.12 -19.31
C SER A 93 11.54 -0.52 -19.41
N GLY A 94 12.56 -1.38 -19.47
CA GLY A 94 13.95 -0.97 -19.31
C GLY A 94 14.21 -0.51 -17.88
N GLN A 95 14.46 0.78 -17.68
CA GLN A 95 14.63 1.39 -16.34
C GLN A 95 13.49 2.34 -15.97
N ALA A 96 12.46 2.43 -16.81
CA ALA A 96 11.33 3.31 -16.59
C ALA A 96 10.15 2.53 -15.98
N PRO A 97 9.54 3.01 -14.89
CA PRO A 97 8.29 2.45 -14.38
C PRO A 97 7.15 2.68 -15.38
N VAL A 98 6.37 1.63 -15.62
CA VAL A 98 5.20 1.58 -16.49
C VAL A 98 4.09 0.76 -15.82
N ASP A 99 2.88 0.78 -16.38
CA ASP A 99 1.72 0.02 -15.87
C ASP A 99 1.56 0.12 -14.33
N PRO A 100 1.36 1.34 -13.80
CA PRO A 100 1.17 1.52 -12.38
C PRO A 100 -0.11 0.84 -11.91
N ARG A 101 -0.01 0.15 -10.77
CA ARG A 101 -1.13 -0.55 -10.15
C ARG A 101 -1.34 0.01 -8.77
N PHE A 102 -2.59 0.31 -8.47
CA PHE A 102 -3.01 0.67 -7.14
C PHE A 102 -4.43 0.14 -6.92
N GLN A 103 -4.61 -0.62 -5.85
CA GLN A 103 -5.89 -1.25 -5.54
C GLN A 103 -6.05 -1.39 -4.03
N TYR A 104 -7.21 -0.96 -3.55
CA TYR A 104 -7.70 -1.26 -2.21
C TYR A 104 -8.85 -2.25 -2.27
N ALA A 105 -8.80 -3.20 -1.34
CA ALA A 105 -9.86 -4.17 -1.12
C ALA A 105 -10.16 -4.29 0.39
N TYR A 106 -11.42 -4.59 0.71
CA TYR A 106 -11.87 -4.93 2.06
C TYR A 106 -12.56 -6.29 2.04
N ASP A 107 -12.23 -7.16 2.98
CA ASP A 107 -12.82 -8.52 3.10
C ASP A 107 -12.78 -9.31 1.77
N GLY A 108 -11.67 -9.17 1.04
CA GLY A 108 -11.46 -9.79 -0.26
C GLY A 108 -12.28 -9.20 -1.41
N ARG A 109 -12.94 -8.06 -1.22
CA ARG A 109 -13.75 -7.37 -2.24
C ARG A 109 -13.12 -6.04 -2.63
N ASP A 110 -13.11 -5.77 -3.92
CA ASP A 110 -12.60 -4.50 -4.44
C ASP A 110 -13.38 -3.30 -3.90
N PHE A 111 -12.64 -2.26 -3.53
CA PHE A 111 -13.21 -1.00 -3.03
C PHE A 111 -12.93 0.14 -4.00
N ILE A 112 -11.65 0.40 -4.30
CA ILE A 112 -11.21 1.41 -5.24
C ILE A 112 -9.90 0.99 -5.90
N SER A 113 -9.73 1.30 -7.18
CA SER A 113 -8.49 1.04 -7.93
C SER A 113 -8.15 2.21 -8.85
N PHE A 114 -6.90 2.23 -9.33
CA PHE A 114 -6.44 3.20 -10.32
C PHE A 114 -6.44 2.57 -11.72
N ASP A 115 -7.08 3.23 -12.68
CA ASP A 115 -7.00 2.88 -14.10
C ASP A 115 -5.84 3.63 -14.74
N ALA A 116 -4.76 2.90 -15.04
CA ALA A 116 -3.56 3.45 -15.64
C ALA A 116 -3.77 3.98 -17.07
N GLN A 117 -4.77 3.47 -17.80
CA GLN A 117 -5.03 3.86 -19.19
C GLN A 117 -5.72 5.22 -19.25
N THR A 118 -6.73 5.42 -18.42
CA THR A 118 -7.48 6.68 -18.35
C THR A 118 -6.90 7.67 -17.34
N ARG A 119 -5.98 7.23 -16.48
CA ARG A 119 -5.42 7.96 -15.33
C ARG A 119 -6.50 8.47 -14.37
N THR A 120 -7.51 7.64 -14.12
CA THR A 120 -8.62 7.98 -13.22
C THR A 120 -8.80 6.93 -12.14
N TRP A 121 -9.51 7.30 -11.09
CA TRP A 121 -9.86 6.38 -10.02
C TRP A 121 -11.17 5.65 -10.36
N VAL A 122 -11.24 4.36 -10.06
CA VAL A 122 -12.40 3.50 -10.30
C VAL A 122 -12.94 3.04 -8.95
N ALA A 123 -14.10 3.57 -8.58
CA ALA A 123 -14.84 3.13 -7.39
C ALA A 123 -15.59 1.83 -7.71
N ALA A 124 -15.24 0.73 -7.05
CA ALA A 124 -15.90 -0.57 -7.25
C ALA A 124 -17.24 -0.67 -6.53
N VAL A 125 -17.43 0.12 -5.46
CA VAL A 125 -18.66 0.17 -4.66
C VAL A 125 -19.11 1.60 -4.39
N GLN A 126 -20.40 1.81 -4.14
CA GLN A 126 -20.96 3.14 -3.87
C GLN A 126 -20.25 3.90 -2.73
N PRO A 127 -19.90 3.25 -1.59
CA PRO A 127 -19.16 3.93 -0.53
C PRO A 127 -17.76 4.44 -0.92
N ALA A 128 -17.19 3.95 -2.03
CA ALA A 128 -15.90 4.43 -2.53
C ALA A 128 -15.99 5.69 -3.41
N VAL A 129 -17.20 6.11 -3.82
CA VAL A 129 -17.39 7.29 -4.68
C VAL A 129 -16.90 8.59 -4.04
N PRO A 130 -17.19 8.89 -2.75
CA PRO A 130 -16.64 10.09 -2.12
C PRO A 130 -15.12 10.07 -2.00
N VAL A 131 -14.52 8.89 -1.78
CA VAL A 131 -13.06 8.72 -1.73
C VAL A 131 -12.45 9.00 -3.10
N LYS A 132 -13.02 8.42 -4.15
CA LYS A 132 -12.65 8.72 -5.54
C LYS A 132 -12.67 10.23 -5.82
N GLN A 133 -13.77 10.90 -5.51
CA GLN A 133 -13.91 12.34 -5.76
C GLN A 133 -12.87 13.15 -4.99
N SER A 134 -12.60 12.79 -3.73
CA SER A 134 -11.58 13.44 -2.91
C SER A 134 -10.18 13.28 -3.52
N TRP A 135 -9.84 12.08 -4.00
CA TRP A 135 -8.53 11.83 -4.60
C TRP A 135 -8.37 12.48 -5.98
N GLU A 136 -9.44 12.53 -6.79
CA GLU A 136 -9.43 13.21 -8.10
C GLU A 136 -9.39 14.75 -8.00
N THR A 137 -9.79 15.31 -6.86
CA THR A 137 -9.81 16.77 -6.63
C THR A 137 -8.69 17.27 -5.72
N ALA A 138 -7.93 16.36 -5.09
CA ALA A 138 -6.78 16.71 -4.27
C ALA A 138 -5.67 17.34 -5.14
N PRO A 139 -5.03 18.43 -4.68
CA PRO A 139 -3.84 18.96 -5.33
C PRO A 139 -2.73 17.89 -5.42
N ASP A 140 -1.96 17.88 -6.50
CA ASP A 140 -0.89 16.88 -6.76
C ASP A 140 0.13 16.73 -5.59
N ASP A 141 0.30 17.78 -4.79
CA ASP A 141 1.22 17.83 -3.66
C ASP A 141 0.62 17.36 -2.32
N ALA A 142 -0.71 17.26 -2.22
CA ALA A 142 -1.41 16.98 -0.95
C ALA A 142 -1.27 15.53 -0.47
N ASP A 143 -0.88 14.60 -1.35
CA ASP A 143 -0.87 13.16 -1.07
C ASP A 143 0.49 12.47 -1.27
N ARG A 144 1.58 13.24 -1.45
CA ARG A 144 2.95 12.68 -1.57
C ARG A 144 3.34 11.81 -0.37
N ASP A 145 2.77 12.07 0.80
CA ASP A 145 3.19 11.45 2.06
C ASP A 145 2.24 10.37 2.60
N GLN A 146 1.11 10.09 1.94
CA GLN A 146 0.20 9.08 2.47
C GLN A 146 0.69 7.66 2.16
N LEU A 147 1.16 7.39 0.94
CA LEU A 147 1.78 6.09 0.57
C LEU A 147 2.96 6.21 -0.41
N GLY A 148 3.40 7.43 -0.74
CA GLY A 148 4.41 7.65 -1.78
C GLY A 148 3.89 7.48 -3.21
N PHE A 149 2.60 7.65 -3.47
CA PHE A 149 2.03 7.60 -4.82
C PHE A 149 1.35 8.92 -5.18
N PRO A 150 1.86 9.70 -6.14
CA PRO A 150 1.20 10.91 -6.60
C PRO A 150 0.01 10.57 -7.51
N ASN A 151 -1.02 11.41 -7.45
CA ASN A 151 -2.03 11.47 -8.51
C ASN A 151 -1.35 11.74 -9.86
N GLY A 152 -1.69 10.93 -10.87
CA GLY A 152 -1.74 11.30 -12.30
C GLY A 152 -0.51 11.86 -13.03
N GLY A 153 0.63 12.15 -12.41
CA GLY A 153 1.60 13.09 -13.00
C GLY A 153 3.11 12.81 -12.91
N ALA A 154 3.63 12.11 -11.90
CA ALA A 154 5.09 11.98 -11.74
C ALA A 154 5.51 10.65 -11.09
N TRP A 155 5.76 9.64 -11.92
CA TRP A 155 6.45 8.41 -11.52
C TRP A 155 7.93 8.74 -11.28
N LEU A 156 8.32 9.07 -10.04
CA LEU A 156 9.74 9.08 -9.72
C LEU A 156 10.20 7.61 -9.53
N PRO A 157 11.23 7.16 -10.27
CA PRO A 157 11.71 5.80 -10.15
C PRO A 157 12.27 5.58 -8.74
N MET A 158 12.02 4.41 -8.18
CA MET A 158 12.87 3.84 -7.14
C MET A 158 14.30 3.80 -7.68
N ARG A 159 15.06 4.88 -7.51
CA ARG A 159 16.49 4.89 -7.79
C ARG A 159 17.13 3.99 -6.74
N SER A 160 17.74 2.89 -7.19
CA SER A 160 18.82 2.27 -6.43
C SER A 160 19.85 3.35 -6.09
N PRO A 161 20.36 3.43 -4.86
CA PRO A 161 21.59 4.16 -4.60
C PRO A 161 22.67 3.49 -5.44
N GLY A 162 23.25 4.25 -6.38
CA GLY A 162 24.49 3.88 -7.04
C GLY A 162 25.69 4.31 -6.21
#